data_AF-A0A381I9R6-F1
#
_entry.id   AF-A0A381I9R6-F1
#
_cell.length_a   1.000
_cell.length_b   1.000
_cell.length_c   1.000
_cell.angle_alpha   90.00
_cell.angle_beta   90.00
_cell.angle_gamma   90.00
#
_symmetry.space_group_name_H-M   'P 1'
#
loop_
_entity.id
_entity.type
_entity.pdbx_description
1 polymer ?
#
loop_
_entity_poly.entity_id
_entity_poly.type
_entity_poly.pdbx_seq_one_letter_code
_entity_poly.pdbx_strand_id
1 'polypeptide(L)'
;MKNVFINRCIAFEEYFRLILSIFIFILDIGFISATYYQYKGVNISKNNIKKEKKSISKIVFNLVLILLISYIESVAFSSHINGMFNTSFSFYTTAIAHRAGAEMAPENTLAAIEEASNAKADYAEIDVQETKDGELIVLHDSNFKRTTGVDKNVWDVNYNEVKTYDAGSFYYYGKGYYDEKFVGEKIPTLKEMIKYSKGKVKLLIEIKLNGHEKGDVVKKVVQLIKENNFENQCIVASMDKTILQK
;
A
#
# COMPACT_ATOMS: atom_id res chain seq x y z
N MET A 1 -2.40 -15.94 -13.86
CA MET A 1 -2.25 -17.37 -13.46
C MET A 1 -1.27 -17.58 -12.30
N LYS A 2 -0.05 -17.02 -12.33
CA LYS A 2 0.96 -17.18 -11.25
C LYS A 2 0.46 -16.73 -9.86
N ASN A 3 -0.18 -15.56 -9.77
CA ASN A 3 -0.71 -15.04 -8.50
C ASN A 3 -1.87 -15.89 -7.94
N VAL A 4 -2.71 -16.46 -8.81
CA VAL A 4 -3.79 -17.37 -8.41
C VAL A 4 -3.24 -18.69 -7.87
N PHE A 5 -2.16 -19.19 -8.47
CA PHE A 5 -1.47 -20.39 -7.98
C PHE A 5 -0.79 -20.15 -6.63
N ILE A 6 -0.06 -19.04 -6.48
CA ILE A 6 0.60 -18.66 -5.22
C ILE A 6 -0.43 -18.49 -4.09
N ASN A 7 -1.53 -17.78 -4.34
CA ASN A 7 -2.59 -17.59 -3.35
C ASN A 7 -3.24 -18.93 -2.94
N ARG A 8 -3.38 -19.88 -3.87
CA ARG A 8 -3.87 -21.24 -3.55
C ARG A 8 -2.87 -22.06 -2.73
N CYS A 9 -1.57 -21.91 -2.98
CA CYS A 9 -0.53 -22.57 -2.18
C CYS A 9 -0.46 -22.03 -0.75
N ILE A 10 -0.55 -20.70 -0.58
CA ILE A 10 -0.58 -20.07 0.75
C ILE A 10 -1.81 -20.55 1.53
N ALA A 11 -2.99 -20.52 0.89
CA ALA A 11 -4.21 -21.03 1.52
C ALA A 11 -4.08 -22.51 1.93
N PHE A 12 -3.51 -23.37 1.08
CA PHE A 12 -3.27 -24.78 1.42
C PHE A 12 -2.37 -24.95 2.64
N GLU A 13 -1.30 -24.16 2.74
CA GLU A 13 -0.38 -24.21 3.88
C GLU A 13 -1.09 -23.83 5.19
N GLU A 14 -1.93 -22.81 5.17
CA GLU A 14 -2.72 -22.38 6.33
C GLU A 14 -3.75 -23.45 6.75
N TYR A 15 -4.47 -24.06 5.79
CA TYR A 15 -5.39 -25.17 6.08
C TYR A 15 -4.68 -26.39 6.66
N PHE A 16 -3.51 -26.74 6.11
CA PHE A 16 -2.72 -27.86 6.60
C PHE A 16 -2.26 -27.62 8.05
N ARG A 17 -1.78 -26.41 8.37
CA ARG A 17 -1.39 -26.02 9.74
C ARG A 17 -2.57 -26.08 10.72
N LEU A 18 -3.77 -25.65 10.31
CA LEU A 18 -4.97 -25.73 11.15
C LEU A 18 -5.41 -27.17 11.42
N ILE A 19 -5.44 -28.03 10.40
CA ILE A 19 -5.81 -29.44 10.58
C ILE A 19 -4.79 -30.14 11.49
N LEU A 20 -3.49 -29.91 11.25
CA LEU A 20 -2.42 -30.47 12.05
C LEU A 20 -2.51 -30.04 13.52
N SER A 21 -2.86 -28.78 13.81
CA SER A 21 -2.99 -28.30 15.19
C SER A 21 -4.16 -28.95 15.95
N ILE A 22 -5.29 -29.21 15.27
CA ILE A 22 -6.41 -29.95 15.86
C ILE A 22 -5.99 -31.39 16.22
N PHE A 23 -5.24 -32.07 15.34
CA PHE A 23 -4.74 -33.42 15.62
C PHE A 23 -3.76 -33.44 16.79
N ILE A 24 -2.83 -32.49 16.85
CA ILE A 24 -1.88 -32.36 17.97
C ILE A 24 -2.63 -32.13 19.28
N PHE A 25 -3.63 -31.24 19.30
CA PHE A 25 -4.43 -30.96 20.48
C PHE A 25 -5.14 -32.21 21.04
N ILE A 26 -5.68 -33.07 20.18
CA ILE A 26 -6.32 -34.33 20.61
C ILE A 26 -5.30 -35.28 21.22
N LEU A 27 -4.10 -35.38 20.64
CA LEU A 27 -3.00 -36.20 21.16
C LEU A 27 -2.54 -35.69 22.53
N ASP A 28 -2.43 -34.37 22.69
CA ASP A 28 -2.02 -33.73 23.95
C ASP A 28 -3.03 -34.00 25.06
N ILE A 29 -4.33 -33.88 24.80
CA ILE A 29 -5.38 -34.24 25.78
C ILE A 29 -5.25 -35.72 26.17
N GLY A 30 -5.04 -36.60 25.21
CA GLY A 30 -4.83 -38.03 25.45
C GLY A 30 -3.61 -38.30 26.33
N PHE A 31 -2.49 -37.64 26.03
CA PHE A 31 -1.24 -37.76 26.77
C PHE A 31 -1.34 -37.20 28.20
N ILE A 32 -1.93 -36.01 28.37
CA ILE A 32 -2.19 -35.39 29.67
C ILE A 32 -3.09 -36.29 30.50
N SER A 33 -4.17 -36.80 29.92
CA SER A 33 -5.12 -37.69 30.61
C SER A 33 -4.43 -38.97 31.08
N ALA A 34 -3.64 -39.63 30.20
CA ALA A 34 -2.92 -40.84 30.56
C ALA A 34 -1.91 -40.59 31.70
N THR A 35 -1.15 -39.50 31.62
CA THR A 35 -0.16 -39.12 32.64
C THR A 35 -0.82 -38.79 33.98
N TYR A 36 -1.96 -38.09 33.96
CA TYR A 36 -2.74 -37.78 35.16
C TYR A 36 -3.19 -39.04 35.91
N TYR A 37 -3.74 -40.04 35.20
CA TYR A 37 -4.20 -41.28 35.82
C TYR A 37 -3.03 -42.13 36.34
N GLN A 38 -1.89 -42.14 35.63
CA GLN A 38 -0.66 -42.78 36.10
C GLN A 38 -0.16 -42.13 37.40
N TYR A 39 -0.12 -40.80 37.48
CA TYR A 39 0.26 -40.08 38.70
C TYR A 39 -0.68 -40.37 39.88
N LYS A 40 -1.98 -40.49 39.64
CA LYS A 40 -2.98 -40.85 40.66
C LYS A 40 -2.93 -42.32 41.10
N GLY A 41 -2.02 -43.12 40.54
CA GLY A 41 -1.92 -44.56 40.85
C GLY A 41 -3.10 -45.38 40.37
N VAL A 42 -3.92 -44.84 39.44
CA VAL A 42 -5.06 -45.55 38.87
C VAL A 42 -4.55 -46.48 37.78
N ASN A 43 -4.52 -47.78 38.06
CA ASN A 43 -4.12 -48.77 37.09
C ASN A 43 -5.26 -49.02 36.09
N ILE A 44 -5.18 -48.40 34.90
CA ILE A 44 -6.11 -48.67 33.79
C ILE A 44 -5.80 -50.06 33.24
N SER A 45 -6.29 -51.09 33.95
CA SER A 45 -6.22 -52.48 33.52
C SER A 45 -6.96 -52.66 32.20
N LYS A 46 -6.26 -53.19 31.18
CA LYS A 46 -6.84 -53.58 29.87
C LYS A 46 -8.00 -54.59 30.00
N ASN A 47 -8.17 -55.22 31.16
CA ASN A 47 -8.97 -56.43 31.30
C ASN A 47 -10.49 -56.19 31.43
N ASN A 48 -10.95 -54.94 31.60
CA ASN A 48 -12.39 -54.63 31.65
C ASN A 48 -12.94 -53.98 30.37
N ILE A 49 -12.11 -53.76 29.35
CA ILE A 49 -12.58 -53.29 28.05
C ILE A 49 -13.06 -54.52 27.28
N LYS A 50 -14.38 -54.79 27.30
CA LYS A 50 -14.99 -55.70 26.34
C LYS A 50 -14.68 -55.17 24.93
N LYS A 51 -13.72 -55.79 24.25
CA LYS A 51 -13.48 -55.55 22.82
C LYS A 51 -14.69 -56.08 22.07
N GLU A 52 -15.70 -55.25 21.87
CA GLU A 52 -16.69 -55.54 20.84
C GLU A 52 -15.95 -55.70 19.51
N LYS A 53 -16.15 -56.84 18.84
CA LYS A 53 -15.72 -57.01 17.45
C LYS A 53 -16.47 -55.97 16.62
N LYS A 54 -15.88 -54.79 16.45
CA LYS A 54 -16.41 -53.77 15.55
C LYS A 54 -16.40 -54.37 14.15
N SER A 55 -17.59 -54.58 13.59
CA SER A 55 -17.73 -55.04 12.21
C SER A 55 -16.93 -54.12 11.30
N ILE A 56 -16.07 -54.68 10.45
CA ILE A 56 -15.27 -53.91 9.48
C ILE A 56 -16.20 -53.00 8.66
N SER A 57 -17.42 -53.47 8.33
CA SER A 57 -18.42 -52.66 7.65
C SER A 57 -18.86 -51.41 8.42
N LYS A 58 -18.97 -51.47 9.76
CA LYS A 58 -19.29 -50.30 10.60
C LYS A 58 -18.13 -49.30 10.65
N ILE A 59 -16.89 -49.79 10.65
CA ILE A 59 -15.69 -48.94 10.63
C ILE A 59 -15.61 -48.21 9.28
N VAL A 60 -15.75 -48.94 8.17
CA VAL A 60 -15.75 -48.37 6.82
C VAL A 60 -16.90 -47.39 6.64
N PHE A 61 -18.11 -47.73 7.10
CA PHE A 61 -19.27 -46.82 7.04
C PHE A 61 -19.01 -45.52 7.80
N ASN A 62 -18.49 -45.58 9.02
CA ASN A 62 -18.18 -44.39 9.80
C ASN A 62 -17.08 -43.54 9.15
N LEU A 63 -16.05 -44.16 8.56
CA LEU A 63 -14.99 -43.44 7.85
C LEU A 63 -15.55 -42.74 6.60
N VAL A 64 -16.39 -43.43 5.82
CA VAL A 64 -17.06 -42.83 4.66
C VAL A 64 -17.93 -41.67 5.09
N LEU A 65 -18.71 -41.82 6.17
CA LEU A 65 -19.57 -40.76 6.70
C LEU A 65 -18.77 -39.53 7.13
N ILE A 66 -17.65 -39.72 7.84
CA ILE A 66 -16.75 -38.62 8.23
C ILE A 66 -16.21 -37.92 6.99
N LEU A 67 -15.69 -38.67 6.01
CA LEU A 67 -15.18 -38.09 4.76
C LEU A 67 -16.27 -37.31 3.99
N LEU A 68 -17.51 -37.79 4.01
CA LEU A 68 -18.65 -37.16 3.36
C LEU A 68 -19.05 -35.86 4.06
N ILE A 69 -19.08 -35.86 5.40
CA ILE A 69 -19.32 -34.65 6.21
C ILE A 69 -18.20 -33.64 5.98
N SER A 70 -16.92 -34.05 6.06
CA SER A 70 -15.78 -33.18 5.80
C SER A 70 -15.78 -32.64 4.37
N TYR A 71 -16.23 -33.43 3.38
CA TYR A 71 -16.41 -32.97 2.01
C TYR A 71 -17.54 -31.93 1.90
N ILE A 72 -18.70 -32.17 2.51
CA ILE A 72 -19.83 -31.24 2.54
C ILE A 72 -19.42 -29.94 3.24
N GLU A 73 -18.76 -30.01 4.40
CA GLU A 73 -18.22 -28.86 5.11
C GLU A 73 -17.18 -28.13 4.25
N SER A 74 -16.27 -28.84 3.58
CA SER A 74 -15.30 -28.24 2.66
C SER A 74 -15.97 -27.54 1.47
N VAL A 75 -17.05 -28.08 0.92
CA VAL A 75 -17.82 -27.45 -0.17
C VAL A 75 -18.62 -26.26 0.35
N ALA A 76 -19.28 -26.38 1.50
CA ALA A 76 -20.04 -25.30 2.13
C ALA A 76 -19.12 -24.14 2.55
N PHE A 77 -18.00 -24.46 3.19
CA PHE A 77 -16.97 -23.52 3.54
C PHE A 77 -16.28 -22.96 2.31
N SER A 78 -16.00 -23.75 1.27
CA SER A 78 -15.52 -23.23 -0.02
C SER A 78 -16.56 -22.31 -0.68
N SER A 79 -17.85 -22.55 -0.54
CA SER A 79 -18.90 -21.66 -1.07
C SER A 79 -19.09 -20.39 -0.21
N HIS A 80 -18.83 -20.48 1.09
CA HIS A 80 -18.87 -19.36 2.02
C HIS A 80 -17.59 -18.54 1.99
N ILE A 81 -16.43 -19.16 1.77
CA ILE A 81 -15.15 -18.52 1.47
C ILE A 81 -15.16 -18.00 0.05
N ASN A 82 -15.63 -18.71 -0.96
CA ASN A 82 -15.93 -18.10 -2.25
C ASN A 82 -17.16 -17.16 -2.17
N GLY A 83 -17.74 -16.90 -1.00
CA GLY A 83 -18.80 -15.90 -0.78
C GLY A 83 -18.30 -14.68 0.01
N MET A 84 -17.44 -14.90 1.01
CA MET A 84 -16.76 -13.91 1.86
C MET A 84 -15.42 -13.44 1.25
N PHE A 85 -14.73 -14.34 0.56
CA PHE A 85 -13.60 -14.15 -0.35
C PHE A 85 -14.01 -14.31 -1.84
N ASN A 86 -15.31 -14.29 -2.19
CA ASN A 86 -15.66 -13.72 -3.50
C ASN A 86 -15.36 -12.23 -3.39
N THR A 87 -14.14 -11.95 -3.81
CA THR A 87 -13.43 -10.70 -3.80
C THR A 87 -14.14 -9.67 -4.69
N SER A 88 -15.24 -9.10 -4.20
CA SER A 88 -15.49 -7.65 -4.36
C SER A 88 -14.53 -6.82 -3.51
N PHE A 89 -13.68 -7.48 -2.70
CA PHE A 89 -12.37 -6.98 -2.28
C PHE A 89 -11.32 -7.08 -3.41
N SER A 90 -11.73 -7.03 -4.68
CA SER A 90 -10.92 -6.35 -5.69
C SER A 90 -11.07 -4.85 -5.47
N PHE A 91 -10.57 -4.33 -4.35
CA PHE A 91 -10.20 -2.92 -4.39
C PHE A 91 -9.13 -2.87 -5.48
N TYR A 92 -9.42 -2.16 -6.57
CA TYR A 92 -8.37 -1.49 -7.28
C TYR A 92 -7.69 -0.62 -6.24
N THR A 93 -6.65 -1.15 -5.58
CA THR A 93 -5.87 -0.40 -4.62
C THR A 93 -5.16 0.65 -5.43
N THR A 94 -5.63 1.89 -5.32
CA THR A 94 -4.99 3.03 -5.97
C THR A 94 -3.59 3.19 -5.40
N ALA A 95 -2.58 2.97 -6.23
CA ALA A 95 -1.20 3.22 -5.89
C ALA A 95 -0.88 4.71 -6.14
N ILE A 96 -0.55 5.43 -5.07
CA ILE A 96 -0.17 6.84 -5.13
C ILE A 96 1.32 6.95 -4.81
N ALA A 97 2.12 7.37 -5.78
CA ALA A 97 3.54 7.65 -5.61
C ALA A 97 3.69 8.97 -4.85
N HIS A 98 3.97 8.88 -3.55
CA HIS A 98 4.15 10.04 -2.67
C HIS A 98 5.31 10.93 -3.12
N ARG A 99 5.07 12.24 -3.19
CA ARG A 99 5.96 13.28 -3.71
C ARG A 99 6.60 12.93 -5.05
N ALA A 100 5.73 12.54 -5.98
CA ALA A 100 6.04 12.04 -7.31
C ALA A 100 6.82 10.72 -7.36
N GLY A 101 7.00 10.00 -6.26
CA GLY A 101 7.84 8.79 -6.22
C GLY A 101 9.21 9.04 -5.60
N ALA A 102 9.23 9.78 -4.48
CA ALA A 102 10.44 10.17 -3.75
C ALA A 102 11.34 9.02 -3.28
N GLU A 103 10.90 7.76 -3.39
CA GLU A 103 11.75 6.59 -3.11
C GLU A 103 12.67 6.21 -4.29
N MET A 104 12.35 6.65 -5.51
CA MET A 104 13.07 6.26 -6.73
C MET A 104 13.89 7.41 -7.32
N ALA A 105 13.52 8.65 -7.03
CA ALA A 105 14.13 9.87 -7.56
C ALA A 105 13.91 11.06 -6.60
N PRO A 106 14.58 12.21 -6.82
CA PRO A 106 14.40 13.40 -5.99
C PRO A 106 12.93 13.83 -5.96
N GLU A 107 12.40 14.01 -4.75
CA GLU A 107 10.98 14.29 -4.54
C GLU A 107 10.49 15.51 -5.32
N ASN A 108 9.23 15.50 -5.78
CA ASN A 108 8.60 16.65 -6.45
C ASN A 108 9.37 17.16 -7.70
N THR A 109 10.08 16.28 -8.41
CA THR A 109 10.79 16.60 -9.67
C THR A 109 10.17 15.89 -10.88
N LEU A 110 10.56 16.29 -12.09
CA LEU A 110 10.11 15.62 -13.31
C LEU A 110 10.69 14.21 -13.41
N ALA A 111 11.93 14.02 -12.95
CA ALA A 111 12.54 12.70 -12.83
C ALA A 111 11.71 11.75 -11.94
N ALA A 112 11.18 12.25 -10.82
CA ALA A 112 10.29 11.45 -9.99
C ALA A 112 8.99 11.07 -10.71
N ILE A 113 8.35 12.02 -11.40
CA ILE A 113 7.16 11.71 -12.22
C ILE A 113 7.43 10.61 -13.24
N GLU A 114 8.60 10.61 -13.87
CA GLU A 114 9.01 9.57 -14.82
C GLU A 114 9.11 8.21 -14.13
N GLU A 115 9.77 8.14 -12.96
CA GLU A 115 9.86 6.90 -12.17
C GLU A 115 8.49 6.41 -11.70
N ALA A 116 7.60 7.29 -11.24
CA ALA A 116 6.23 6.93 -10.87
C ALA A 116 5.44 6.38 -12.06
N SER A 117 5.60 6.97 -13.25
CA SER A 117 4.97 6.46 -14.48
C SER A 117 5.53 5.10 -14.89
N ASN A 118 6.86 4.92 -14.82
CA ASN A 118 7.53 3.65 -15.11
C ASN A 118 7.12 2.54 -14.14
N ALA A 119 6.92 2.88 -12.87
CA ALA A 119 6.39 2.00 -11.83
C ALA A 119 4.88 1.72 -11.98
N LYS A 120 4.20 2.37 -12.93
CA LYS A 120 2.75 2.26 -13.19
C LYS A 120 1.90 2.63 -11.97
N ALA A 121 2.32 3.65 -11.22
CA ALA A 121 1.48 4.24 -10.19
C ALA A 121 0.19 4.81 -10.82
N ASP A 122 -0.93 4.70 -10.11
CA ASP A 122 -2.20 5.29 -10.57
C ASP A 122 -2.15 6.81 -10.50
N TYR A 123 -1.52 7.35 -9.45
CA TYR A 123 -1.28 8.77 -9.23
C TYR A 123 0.14 9.03 -8.76
N ALA A 124 0.64 10.23 -9.05
CA ALA A 124 1.78 10.85 -8.40
C ALA A 124 1.27 12.01 -7.55
N GLU A 125 1.53 11.99 -6.25
CA GLU A 125 1.19 13.11 -5.36
C GLU A 125 2.26 14.19 -5.45
N ILE A 126 1.85 15.46 -5.52
CA ILE A 126 2.74 16.60 -5.64
C ILE A 126 2.30 17.76 -4.74
N ASP A 127 3.28 18.47 -4.19
CA ASP A 127 3.06 19.56 -3.24
C ASP A 127 3.19 20.95 -3.89
N VAL A 128 2.12 21.73 -3.97
CA VAL A 128 2.13 23.05 -4.63
C VAL A 128 2.24 24.18 -3.63
N GLN A 129 3.17 25.11 -3.88
CA GLN A 129 3.34 26.37 -3.16
C GLN A 129 3.54 27.56 -4.13
N GLU A 130 3.45 28.79 -3.62
CA GLU A 130 3.58 30.02 -4.41
C GLU A 130 4.85 30.82 -4.04
N THR A 131 5.66 31.17 -5.03
CA THR A 131 6.85 32.03 -4.86
C THR A 131 6.48 33.50 -4.62
N LYS A 132 7.48 34.33 -4.28
CA LYS A 132 7.29 35.79 -4.05
C LYS A 132 6.63 36.51 -5.22
N ASP A 133 6.96 36.12 -6.45
CA ASP A 133 6.42 36.67 -7.70
C ASP A 133 5.13 35.97 -8.17
N GLY A 134 4.60 35.05 -7.38
CA GLY A 134 3.29 34.43 -7.62
C GLY A 134 3.31 33.22 -8.56
N GLU A 135 4.48 32.66 -8.84
CA GLU A 135 4.62 31.43 -9.63
C GLU A 135 4.31 30.21 -8.75
N LEU A 136 3.57 29.25 -9.29
CA LEU A 136 3.25 28.01 -8.60
C LEU A 136 4.34 26.98 -8.85
N ILE A 137 5.11 26.67 -7.80
CA ILE A 137 6.19 25.68 -7.82
C ILE A 137 5.78 24.42 -7.07
N VAL A 138 6.53 23.34 -7.29
CA VAL A 138 6.30 22.07 -6.61
C VAL A 138 7.41 21.78 -5.61
N LEU A 139 7.08 21.84 -4.32
CA LEU A 139 8.00 21.66 -3.19
C LEU A 139 7.21 21.36 -1.92
N HIS A 140 7.64 20.36 -1.16
CA HIS A 140 6.97 19.97 0.08
C HIS A 140 7.15 20.97 1.22
N ASP A 141 8.39 21.40 1.45
CA ASP A 141 8.76 22.24 2.59
C ASP A 141 8.59 23.72 2.25
N SER A 142 8.38 24.57 3.26
CA SER A 142 8.34 26.03 3.08
C SER A 142 9.73 26.67 2.87
N ASN A 143 10.80 25.90 2.97
CA ASN A 143 12.19 26.33 2.79
C ASN A 143 12.96 25.33 1.91
N PHE A 144 13.83 25.84 1.04
CA PHE A 144 14.55 25.02 0.05
C PHE A 144 15.70 24.19 0.63
N LYS A 145 16.13 24.45 1.87
CA LYS A 145 17.38 23.92 2.46
C LYS A 145 17.48 22.40 2.42
N ARG A 146 16.39 21.67 2.68
CA ARG A 146 16.44 20.20 2.73
C ARG A 146 16.69 19.58 1.36
N THR A 147 16.06 20.12 0.31
CA THR A 147 16.08 19.51 -1.03
C THR A 147 17.07 20.18 -1.98
N THR A 148 17.60 21.37 -1.65
CA THR A 148 18.54 22.09 -2.51
C THR A 148 19.76 22.67 -1.80
N GLY A 149 19.82 22.59 -0.46
CA GLY A 149 20.85 23.24 0.35
C GLY A 149 20.70 24.76 0.47
N VAL A 150 19.77 25.40 -0.24
CA VAL A 150 19.57 26.85 -0.21
C VAL A 150 18.68 27.25 0.97
N ASP A 151 19.22 27.99 1.94
CA ASP A 151 18.48 28.42 3.12
C ASP A 151 17.67 29.69 2.87
N LYS A 152 16.57 29.54 2.12
CA LYS A 152 15.58 30.59 1.84
C LYS A 152 14.18 30.02 1.89
N ASN A 153 13.20 30.82 2.30
CA ASN A 153 11.80 30.41 2.24
C ASN A 153 11.21 30.66 0.85
N VAL A 154 10.15 29.91 0.52
CA VAL A 154 9.48 29.99 -0.78
C VAL A 154 8.97 31.41 -1.08
N TRP A 155 8.43 32.12 -0.07
CA TRP A 155 7.88 33.47 -0.22
C TRP A 155 8.94 34.59 -0.28
N ASP A 156 10.21 34.28 -0.10
CA ASP A 156 11.31 35.27 -0.11
C ASP A 156 11.95 35.42 -1.50
N VAL A 157 11.70 34.49 -2.42
CA VAL A 157 12.40 34.38 -3.72
C VAL A 157 11.45 34.38 -4.91
N ASN A 158 11.94 34.86 -6.05
CA ASN A 158 11.24 34.84 -7.33
C ASN A 158 11.55 33.54 -8.08
N TYR A 159 10.67 33.09 -8.97
CA TYR A 159 10.88 31.84 -9.72
C TYR A 159 12.15 31.87 -10.59
N ASN A 160 12.53 33.06 -11.11
CA ASN A 160 13.77 33.24 -11.85
C ASN A 160 15.03 32.84 -11.05
N GLU A 161 14.98 32.93 -9.72
CA GLU A 161 16.02 32.43 -8.84
C GLU A 161 15.83 30.93 -8.57
N VAL A 162 14.60 30.50 -8.23
CA VAL A 162 14.27 29.10 -7.91
C VAL A 162 14.67 28.13 -9.02
N LYS A 163 14.47 28.49 -10.29
CA LYS A 163 14.85 27.65 -11.44
C LYS A 163 16.36 27.36 -11.55
N THR A 164 17.18 28.08 -10.80
CA THR A 164 18.64 27.86 -10.75
C THR A 164 19.02 26.77 -9.74
N TYR A 165 18.17 26.51 -8.75
CA TYR A 165 18.46 25.55 -7.68
C TYR A 165 18.58 24.12 -8.21
N ASP A 166 19.36 23.32 -7.51
CA ASP A 166 19.56 21.89 -7.78
C ASP A 166 18.82 21.09 -6.71
N ALA A 167 17.71 20.47 -7.11
CA ALA A 167 16.87 19.62 -6.27
C ALA A 167 17.33 18.16 -6.24
N GLY A 168 18.28 17.76 -7.09
CA GLY A 168 18.71 16.37 -7.23
C GLY A 168 19.97 16.02 -6.46
N SER A 169 20.93 16.94 -6.36
CA SER A 169 22.19 16.72 -5.64
C SER A 169 22.03 16.43 -4.14
N PHE A 170 20.87 16.79 -3.57
CA PHE A 170 20.56 16.61 -2.13
C PHE A 170 19.59 15.46 -1.87
N TYR A 171 19.44 14.55 -2.82
CA TYR A 171 18.64 13.34 -2.64
C TYR A 171 19.41 12.28 -1.83
N TYR A 172 18.89 11.91 -0.66
CA TYR A 172 19.58 10.99 0.27
C TYR A 172 18.80 9.69 0.60
N TYR A 173 17.56 9.53 0.13
CA TYR A 173 16.73 8.40 0.55
C TYR A 173 17.09 7.09 -0.18
N GLY A 174 17.16 5.99 0.56
CA GLY A 174 17.32 4.63 0.03
C GLY A 174 18.75 4.09 -0.08
N LYS A 175 19.77 4.93 -0.30
CA LYS A 175 21.19 4.45 -0.39
C LYS A 175 22.26 5.37 0.20
N GLY A 176 21.93 6.59 0.63
CA GLY A 176 22.94 7.50 1.18
C GLY A 176 23.98 7.98 0.15
N TYR A 177 23.69 7.88 -1.15
CA TYR A 177 24.60 8.33 -2.21
C TYR A 177 23.92 9.26 -3.18
N TYR A 178 24.65 10.34 -3.47
CA TYR A 178 24.66 11.08 -4.72
C TYR A 178 24.56 10.13 -5.91
N ASP A 179 23.46 10.24 -6.67
CA ASP A 179 23.33 9.60 -7.97
C ASP A 179 23.57 10.69 -9.03
N GLU A 180 24.69 10.61 -9.73
CA GLU A 180 25.10 11.56 -10.77
C GLU A 180 24.00 11.82 -11.79
N LYS A 181 23.12 10.83 -12.01
CA LYS A 181 22.02 10.94 -12.97
C LYS A 181 21.01 12.03 -12.63
N PHE A 182 20.90 12.42 -11.36
CA PHE A 182 19.92 13.41 -10.90
C PHE A 182 20.53 14.79 -10.63
N VAL A 183 21.84 14.94 -10.79
CA VAL A 183 22.52 16.21 -10.54
C VAL A 183 21.97 17.29 -11.47
N GLY A 184 21.62 18.42 -10.90
CA GLY A 184 21.07 19.55 -11.64
C GLY A 184 19.56 19.46 -11.91
N GLU A 185 18.87 18.44 -11.40
CA GLU A 185 17.41 18.36 -11.47
C GLU A 185 16.80 19.62 -10.85
N LYS A 186 15.76 20.15 -11.49
CA LYS A 186 15.19 21.46 -11.13
C LYS A 186 13.93 21.31 -10.29
N ILE A 187 13.63 22.37 -9.52
CA ILE A 187 12.30 22.54 -8.93
C ILE A 187 11.34 22.96 -10.04
N PRO A 188 10.35 22.12 -10.39
CA PRO A 188 9.44 22.42 -11.48
C PRO A 188 8.31 23.35 -11.03
N THR A 189 7.74 24.06 -11.98
CA THR A 189 6.42 24.70 -11.83
C THR A 189 5.32 23.64 -11.87
N LEU A 190 4.15 23.97 -11.31
CA LEU A 190 2.94 23.15 -11.46
C LEU A 190 2.58 22.96 -12.95
N LYS A 191 2.79 24.00 -13.78
CA LYS A 191 2.53 23.94 -15.22
C LYS A 191 3.42 22.91 -15.92
N GLU A 192 4.70 22.84 -15.55
CA GLU A 192 5.63 21.82 -16.06
C GLU A 192 5.21 20.42 -15.62
N MET A 193 4.86 20.23 -14.34
CA MET A 193 4.36 18.94 -13.84
C MET A 193 3.12 18.46 -14.60
N ILE A 194 2.10 19.32 -14.77
CA ILE A 194 0.87 18.99 -15.49
C ILE A 194 1.16 18.60 -16.94
N LYS A 195 2.03 19.36 -17.63
CA LYS A 195 2.38 19.06 -19.02
C LYS A 195 3.15 17.76 -19.15
N TYR A 196 4.07 17.50 -18.24
CA TYR A 196 4.93 16.32 -18.29
C TYR A 196 4.18 15.04 -17.92
N SER A 197 3.26 15.10 -16.95
CA SER A 197 2.49 13.95 -16.47
C SER A 197 1.37 13.53 -17.44
N LYS A 198 0.94 14.42 -18.34
CA LYS A 198 -0.20 14.19 -19.23
C LYS A 198 -0.01 12.95 -20.11
N GLY A 199 -0.92 11.99 -19.94
CA GLY A 199 -0.86 10.69 -20.62
C GLY A 199 0.16 9.70 -20.04
N LYS A 200 0.89 10.08 -18.99
CA LYS A 200 1.90 9.25 -18.31
C LYS A 200 1.43 8.75 -16.94
N VAL A 201 0.98 9.67 -16.09
CA VAL A 201 0.51 9.38 -14.72
C VAL A 201 -0.45 10.48 -14.27
N LYS A 202 -1.49 10.13 -13.50
CA LYS A 202 -2.40 11.15 -12.95
C LYS A 202 -1.73 11.88 -11.79
N LEU A 203 -2.18 13.08 -11.46
CA LEU A 203 -1.63 13.85 -10.33
C LEU A 203 -2.62 13.93 -9.17
N LEU A 204 -2.13 13.75 -7.95
CA LEU A 204 -2.80 14.24 -6.74
C LEU A 204 -2.11 15.54 -6.35
N ILE A 205 -2.76 16.66 -6.58
CA ILE A 205 -2.20 18.00 -6.42
C ILE A 205 -2.57 18.50 -5.03
N GLU A 206 -1.64 18.44 -4.08
CA GLU A 206 -1.82 19.01 -2.74
C GLU A 206 -1.51 20.50 -2.75
N ILE A 207 -2.48 21.33 -2.36
CA ILE A 207 -2.28 22.78 -2.18
C ILE A 207 -1.80 23.02 -0.75
N LYS A 208 -0.57 23.56 -0.63
CA LYS A 208 0.04 23.96 0.64
C LYS A 208 0.10 25.46 0.76
N LEU A 209 -0.74 26.02 1.63
CA LEU A 209 -0.66 27.43 1.98
C LEU A 209 0.24 27.61 3.21
N ASN A 210 1.08 28.63 3.15
CA ASN A 210 2.00 29.05 4.20
C ASN A 210 1.66 30.45 4.76
N GLY A 211 0.60 31.10 4.25
CA GLY A 211 0.11 32.38 4.76
C GLY A 211 0.80 33.60 4.17
N HIS A 212 1.72 33.41 3.22
CA HIS A 212 2.47 34.48 2.55
C HIS A 212 2.06 34.68 1.07
N GLU A 213 0.95 34.07 0.66
CA GLU A 213 0.47 34.10 -0.72
C GLU A 213 0.12 35.52 -1.16
N LYS A 214 0.43 35.82 -2.43
CA LYS A 214 0.12 37.12 -3.06
C LYS A 214 -1.28 37.16 -3.67
N GLY A 215 -1.88 36.00 -3.90
CA GLY A 215 -3.18 35.91 -4.54
C GLY A 215 -3.94 34.64 -4.20
N ASP A 216 -4.97 34.38 -4.99
CA ASP A 216 -5.81 33.20 -4.83
C ASP A 216 -5.14 31.99 -5.48
N VAL A 217 -4.29 31.30 -4.71
CA VAL A 217 -3.56 30.11 -5.17
C VAL A 217 -4.52 29.03 -5.66
N VAL A 218 -5.67 28.84 -5.01
CA VAL A 218 -6.69 27.86 -5.44
C VAL A 218 -7.19 28.17 -6.84
N LYS A 219 -7.56 29.43 -7.10
CA LYS A 219 -7.97 29.84 -8.46
C LYS A 219 -6.87 29.64 -9.49
N LYS A 220 -5.61 29.97 -9.16
CA LYS A 220 -4.47 29.76 -10.07
C LYS A 220 -4.26 28.28 -10.41
N VAL A 221 -4.33 27.39 -9.41
CA VAL A 221 -4.24 25.93 -9.61
C VAL A 221 -5.38 25.45 -10.52
N VAL A 222 -6.63 25.80 -10.21
CA VAL A 222 -7.80 25.41 -11.02
C VAL A 222 -7.71 25.95 -12.44
N GLN A 223 -7.23 27.18 -12.61
CA GLN A 223 -7.02 27.78 -13.93
C GLN A 223 -5.98 27.00 -14.72
N LEU A 224 -4.82 26.67 -14.14
CA LEU A 224 -3.80 25.86 -14.81
C LEU A 224 -4.32 24.48 -15.21
N ILE A 225 -5.11 23.82 -14.36
CA ILE A 225 -5.73 22.53 -14.68
C ILE A 225 -6.64 22.66 -15.92
N LYS A 226 -7.52 23.66 -15.94
CA LYS A 226 -8.46 23.90 -17.05
C LYS A 226 -7.75 24.29 -18.35
N GLU A 227 -6.82 25.22 -18.29
CA GLU A 227 -6.05 25.68 -19.47
C GLU A 227 -5.28 24.53 -20.13
N ASN A 228 -4.85 23.54 -19.35
CA ASN A 228 -4.13 22.37 -19.85
C ASN A 228 -5.03 21.16 -20.11
N ASN A 229 -6.36 21.27 -19.98
CA ASN A 229 -7.33 20.18 -20.12
C ASN A 229 -6.92 18.94 -19.30
N PHE A 230 -6.66 19.13 -18.01
CA PHE A 230 -6.11 18.13 -17.10
C PHE A 230 -7.09 17.65 -16.01
N GLU A 231 -8.34 18.10 -16.06
CA GLU A 231 -9.39 17.87 -15.05
C GLU A 231 -9.62 16.37 -14.78
N ASN A 232 -9.60 15.54 -15.83
CA ASN A 232 -9.82 14.10 -15.73
C ASN A 232 -8.56 13.29 -15.36
N GLN A 233 -7.42 13.96 -15.21
CA GLN A 233 -6.13 13.36 -14.88
C GLN A 233 -5.55 13.90 -13.57
N CYS A 234 -6.35 14.62 -12.78
CA CYS A 234 -5.94 15.06 -11.46
C CYS A 234 -7.02 14.90 -10.39
N ILE A 235 -6.57 14.86 -9.14
CA ILE A 235 -7.37 15.13 -7.95
C ILE A 235 -6.69 16.29 -7.22
N VAL A 236 -7.47 17.22 -6.67
CA VAL A 236 -6.95 18.29 -5.81
C VAL A 236 -7.13 17.87 -4.35
N ALA A 237 -6.09 18.06 -3.54
CA ALA A 237 -6.07 17.73 -2.13
C ALA A 237 -5.56 18.92 -1.30
N SER A 238 -5.88 18.89 -0.01
CA SER A 238 -5.29 19.80 0.97
C SER A 238 -5.57 19.27 2.38
N MET A 239 -4.67 19.57 3.32
CA MET A 239 -4.92 19.37 4.75
C MET A 239 -5.88 20.41 5.35
N ASP A 240 -6.09 21.54 4.66
CA ASP A 240 -7.03 22.57 5.10
C ASP A 240 -8.38 22.42 4.37
N LYS A 241 -9.41 22.06 5.13
CA LYS A 241 -10.78 21.90 4.62
C LYS A 241 -11.32 23.17 3.97
N THR A 242 -10.92 24.36 4.44
CA THR A 242 -11.40 25.63 3.90
C THR A 242 -10.89 25.90 2.49
N ILE A 243 -9.72 25.38 2.15
CA ILE A 243 -9.15 25.43 0.79
C ILE A 243 -10.02 24.61 -0.18
N LEU A 244 -10.44 23.41 0.25
CA LEU A 244 -11.25 22.49 -0.57
C LEU A 244 -12.70 22.96 -0.81
N GLN A 245 -13.17 23.96 -0.06
CA GLN A 245 -14.52 24.51 -0.19
C GLN A 245 -14.62 25.67 -1.18
N LYS A 246 -13.49 26.19 -1.67
CA LYS A 246 -13.42 27.29 -2.64
C LYS A 246 -13.55 26.79 -4.08
#